data_AF-A0A227P6N4-F1
#
_entry.id   AF-A0A227P6N4-F1
#
_cell.length_a   1.000
_cell.length_b   1.000
_cell.length_c   1.000
_cell.angle_alpha   90.00
_cell.angle_beta   90.00
_cell.angle_gamma   90.00
#
_symmetry.space_group_name_H-M   'P 1'
#
loop_
_entity.id
_entity.type
_entity.pdbx_description
1 polymer ?
#
loop_
_entity_poly.entity_id
_entity_poly.type
_entity_poly.pdbx_seq_one_letter_code
_entity_poly.pdbx_strand_id
1 'polypeptide(L)'
;MGNFTFLKILMTNKIRGLHRLLVCLHSNKQVAYFLLIILLTGVKTTAQNKISIENQQFYKVISYGEKIDFGNMDNSVMWTITNLEKEINTSLRGNEINDYLFQEPGEYEINFQENKKHDEECSHPIFADRFRVKVETVKLSFDFSKIQFSQNIQKGRSYSDLIITVPVKIATKDNLVTKLSAPGLSVTGLGVSLKAEPVEKEIILNNKTQLLKYKVSGTVNRETYLMFDFYDFNNQVQTYNLPQIIK
;
A
#
# COMPACT_ATOMS: atom_id res chain seq x y z
N MET A 1 -17.05 75.61 21.02
CA MET A 1 -17.17 74.76 22.24
C MET A 1 -18.07 75.51 23.21
N GLY A 2 -19.20 75.03 23.71
CA GLY A 2 -19.96 73.80 23.50
C GLY A 2 -21.31 74.05 24.18
N ASN A 3 -22.42 73.70 23.52
CA ASN A 3 -23.75 73.84 24.10
C ASN A 3 -24.19 72.49 24.66
N PHE A 4 -24.12 72.37 25.99
CA PHE A 4 -25.15 71.67 26.73
C PHE A 4 -26.45 72.47 26.58
N THR A 5 -27.59 71.79 26.40
CA THR A 5 -28.67 71.75 27.41
C THR A 5 -29.84 70.98 26.82
N PHE A 6 -30.00 69.76 27.33
CA PHE A 6 -31.26 69.19 27.80
C PHE A 6 -32.57 69.60 27.11
N LEU A 7 -33.24 68.59 26.56
CA LEU A 7 -34.53 68.16 27.09
C LEU A 7 -35.51 69.32 27.41
N LYS A 8 -36.12 69.90 26.38
CA LYS A 8 -37.56 70.25 26.48
C LYS A 8 -38.38 69.12 25.89
N ILE A 9 -38.44 68.08 26.72
CA ILE A 9 -39.60 67.24 26.97
C ILE A 9 -40.90 67.88 26.45
N LEU A 10 -41.58 67.07 25.63
CA LEU A 10 -43.02 66.99 25.46
C LEU A 10 -43.80 68.30 25.40
N MET A 11 -44.23 68.63 24.19
CA MET A 11 -45.64 68.69 23.78
C MET A 11 -45.74 69.78 22.72
N THR A 12 -45.93 69.38 21.46
CA THR A 12 -46.98 69.96 20.61
C THR A 12 -46.98 69.26 19.26
N ASN A 13 -48.16 68.72 18.91
CA ASN A 13 -48.65 68.52 17.54
C ASN A 13 -47.89 67.46 16.71
N LYS A 14 -48.25 66.17 16.76
CA LYS A 14 -49.46 65.61 16.11
C LYS A 14 -49.83 66.35 14.81
N ILE A 15 -49.84 65.58 13.72
CA ILE A 15 -50.67 65.77 12.52
C ILE A 15 -50.09 66.70 11.45
N ARG A 16 -49.30 66.13 10.54
CA ARG A 16 -49.65 65.95 9.11
C ARG A 16 -48.39 65.70 8.29
N GLY A 17 -48.39 64.60 7.53
CA GLY A 17 -47.56 64.52 6.34
C GLY A 17 -46.33 63.63 6.42
N LEU A 18 -46.49 62.36 6.79
CA LEU A 18 -45.71 61.32 6.12
C LEU A 18 -46.66 60.31 5.47
N HIS A 19 -47.32 60.82 4.43
CA HIS A 19 -47.63 60.00 3.28
C HIS A 19 -46.29 59.52 2.71
N ARG A 20 -45.90 58.28 3.01
CA ARG A 20 -45.21 57.33 2.09
C ARG A 20 -44.73 56.11 2.88
N LEU A 21 -45.05 54.94 2.31
CA LEU A 21 -44.71 53.57 2.72
C LEU A 21 -45.43 53.10 4.00
N LEU A 22 -46.57 52.39 4.00
CA LEU A 22 -47.15 51.48 3.02
C LEU A 22 -46.11 50.56 2.35
N VAL A 23 -45.35 49.82 3.16
CA VAL A 23 -45.13 48.35 3.00
C VAL A 23 -44.73 47.78 4.38
N CYS A 24 -45.63 47.88 5.36
CA CYS A 24 -45.62 46.96 6.50
C CYS A 24 -46.32 45.68 6.04
N LEU A 25 -45.61 44.72 5.43
CA LEU A 25 -46.04 43.32 5.23
C LEU A 25 -45.05 42.54 4.33
N HIS A 26 -43.78 42.38 4.73
CA HIS A 26 -42.95 41.34 4.09
C HIS A 26 -41.76 40.79 4.90
N SER A 27 -41.75 40.90 6.23
CA SER A 27 -40.61 40.38 7.00
C SER A 27 -40.61 38.84 7.10
N ASN A 28 -41.75 38.22 7.41
CA ASN A 28 -41.77 36.77 7.67
C ASN A 28 -41.62 35.89 6.42
N LYS A 29 -42.11 36.35 5.26
CA LYS A 29 -41.95 35.61 3.99
C LYS A 29 -40.52 35.68 3.46
N GLN A 30 -39.84 36.83 3.58
CA GLN A 30 -38.45 36.95 3.15
C GLN A 30 -37.51 36.16 4.05
N VAL A 31 -37.75 36.13 5.37
CA VAL A 31 -36.99 35.28 6.30
C VAL A 31 -37.20 33.79 6.01
N ALA A 32 -38.43 33.36 5.67
CA ALA A 32 -38.71 31.99 5.27
C ALA A 32 -38.02 31.60 3.95
N TYR A 33 -37.99 32.49 2.96
CA TYR A 33 -37.23 32.28 1.72
C TYR A 33 -35.71 32.23 1.97
N PHE A 34 -35.19 33.06 2.89
CA PHE A 34 -33.78 33.04 3.27
C PHE A 34 -33.37 31.74 3.97
N LEU A 35 -34.23 31.24 4.88
CA LEU A 35 -34.04 29.94 5.55
C LEU A 35 -34.13 28.75 4.57
N LEU A 36 -35.02 28.82 3.57
CA LEU A 36 -35.13 27.81 2.51
C LEU A 36 -33.88 27.76 1.62
N ILE A 37 -33.28 28.93 1.32
CA ILE A 37 -32.03 29.02 0.55
C ILE A 37 -30.86 28.40 1.34
N ILE A 38 -30.77 28.64 2.65
CA ILE A 38 -29.72 28.03 3.50
C ILE A 38 -29.89 26.50 3.60
N LEU A 39 -31.13 25.99 3.62
CA LEU A 39 -31.44 24.56 3.58
C LEU A 39 -31.09 23.90 2.24
N LEU A 40 -31.10 24.66 1.14
CA LEU A 40 -30.77 24.18 -0.21
C LEU A 40 -29.29 24.35 -0.58
N THR A 41 -28.54 25.23 0.10
CA THR A 41 -27.09 25.39 -0.08
C THR A 41 -26.26 24.47 0.83
N GLY A 42 -26.85 23.39 1.34
CA GLY A 42 -26.14 22.28 2.00
C GLY A 42 -25.27 21.47 1.04
N VAL A 43 -24.49 22.14 0.19
CA VAL A 43 -23.38 21.51 -0.52
C VAL A 43 -22.33 21.24 0.55
N LYS A 44 -22.22 19.98 0.96
CA LYS A 44 -21.02 19.51 1.64
C LYS A 44 -19.88 19.68 0.65
N THR A 45 -19.16 20.79 0.76
CA THR A 45 -17.79 20.84 0.25
C THR A 45 -16.98 19.93 1.16
N THR A 46 -16.94 18.64 0.84
CA THR A 46 -15.77 17.85 1.21
C THR A 46 -14.63 18.45 0.41
N ALA A 47 -13.87 19.34 1.04
CA ALA A 47 -12.47 19.48 0.67
C ALA A 47 -11.89 18.06 0.77
N GLN A 48 -11.64 17.43 -0.37
CA GLN A 48 -10.73 16.31 -0.43
C GLN A 48 -9.37 16.91 -0.09
N ASN A 49 -9.09 17.07 1.20
CA ASN A 49 -7.73 16.86 1.66
C ASN A 49 -7.43 15.42 1.27
N LYS A 50 -6.91 15.24 0.05
CA LYS A 50 -5.93 14.20 -0.26
C LYS A 50 -4.75 14.48 0.67
N ILE A 51 -4.94 14.27 1.96
CA ILE A 51 -3.86 13.82 2.81
C ILE A 51 -3.55 12.46 2.19
N SER A 52 -2.50 12.48 1.40
CA SER A 52 -1.91 11.35 0.71
C SER A 52 -1.98 10.10 1.59
N ILE A 53 -2.92 9.22 1.26
CA ILE A 53 -2.97 7.84 1.80
C ILE A 53 -1.64 7.11 1.49
N GLU A 54 -0.85 7.63 0.56
CA GLU A 54 0.52 7.16 0.26
C GLU A 54 1.44 7.07 1.48
N ASN A 55 1.26 7.87 2.53
CA ASN A 55 2.13 7.80 3.72
C ASN A 55 1.81 6.63 4.68
N GLN A 56 0.69 5.92 4.49
CA GLN A 56 0.34 4.77 5.34
C GLN A 56 0.72 3.43 4.72
N GLN A 57 0.99 3.37 3.42
CA GLN A 57 1.35 2.14 2.74
C GLN A 57 2.86 1.88 2.87
N PHE A 58 3.22 0.62 3.13
CA PHE A 58 4.61 0.21 3.08
C PHE A 58 5.10 0.21 1.63
N TYR A 59 6.24 0.84 1.38
CA TYR A 59 6.97 0.73 0.12
C TYR A 59 7.30 -0.72 -0.19
N LYS A 60 7.72 -1.47 0.83
CA LYS A 60 8.01 -2.91 0.73
C LYS A 60 7.77 -3.62 2.06
N VAL A 61 7.34 -4.87 1.97
CA VAL A 61 7.30 -5.81 3.09
C VAL A 61 8.33 -6.91 2.79
N ILE A 62 9.28 -7.11 3.69
CA ILE A 62 10.38 -8.07 3.53
C ILE A 62 10.51 -8.96 4.77
N SER A 63 11.25 -10.05 4.65
CA SER A 63 11.62 -10.87 5.80
C SER A 63 12.84 -10.30 6.52
N TYR A 64 12.99 -10.60 7.80
CA TYR A 64 14.24 -10.34 8.51
C TYR A 64 15.45 -10.97 7.79
N GLY A 65 16.60 -10.29 7.87
CA GLY A 65 17.82 -10.67 7.19
C GLY A 65 17.74 -10.60 5.67
N GLU A 66 16.85 -9.79 5.11
CA GLU A 66 16.84 -9.43 3.69
C GLU A 66 17.43 -8.04 3.46
N LYS A 67 17.84 -7.80 2.21
CA LYS A 67 18.28 -6.50 1.69
C LYS A 67 17.22 -5.99 0.71
N ILE A 68 17.21 -4.68 0.45
CA ILE A 68 16.39 -4.09 -0.60
C ILE A 68 17.33 -3.48 -1.63
N ASP A 69 17.20 -3.91 -2.87
CA ASP A 69 17.87 -3.27 -4.00
C ASP A 69 17.04 -2.07 -4.45
N PHE A 70 17.58 -0.87 -4.27
CA PHE A 70 17.00 0.37 -4.75
C PHE A 70 17.56 0.78 -6.13
N GLY A 71 18.43 -0.02 -6.73
CA GLY A 71 19.14 0.30 -7.96
C GLY A 71 20.39 1.14 -7.71
N ASN A 72 20.97 1.67 -8.79
CA ASN A 72 22.22 2.42 -8.71
C ASN A 72 21.97 3.87 -8.25
N MET A 73 22.66 4.28 -7.18
CA MET A 73 22.54 5.58 -6.55
C MET A 73 23.83 6.38 -6.66
N ASP A 74 23.68 7.68 -6.90
CA ASP A 74 24.76 8.64 -6.84
C ASP A 74 25.29 8.77 -5.39
N ASN A 75 26.60 8.94 -5.23
CA ASN A 75 27.24 9.06 -3.91
C ASN A 75 26.83 10.32 -3.13
N SER A 76 26.22 11.31 -3.78
CA SER A 76 25.68 12.52 -3.13
C SER A 76 24.35 12.30 -2.42
N VAL A 77 23.68 11.16 -2.68
CA VAL A 77 22.45 10.78 -1.98
C VAL A 77 22.77 10.35 -0.55
N MET A 78 21.94 10.81 0.39
CA MET A 78 21.94 10.36 1.77
C MET A 78 20.67 9.60 2.11
N TRP A 79 20.83 8.52 2.86
CA TRP A 79 19.76 7.72 3.42
C TRP A 79 19.82 7.77 4.93
N THR A 80 18.67 7.82 5.60
CA THR A 80 18.59 7.59 7.04
C THR A 80 17.52 6.55 7.32
N ILE A 81 17.94 5.43 7.91
CA ILE A 81 17.09 4.30 8.28
C ILE A 81 16.83 4.38 9.78
N THR A 82 15.57 4.43 10.18
CA THR A 82 15.18 4.45 11.59
C THR A 82 14.18 3.35 11.92
N ASN A 83 14.33 2.76 13.10
CA ASN A 83 13.31 1.94 13.75
C ASN A 83 13.32 2.33 15.23
N LEU A 84 12.30 3.06 15.66
CA LEU A 84 12.25 3.66 17.00
C LEU A 84 12.12 2.60 18.10
N GLU A 85 11.37 1.52 17.86
CA GLU A 85 11.17 0.45 18.84
C GLU A 85 12.45 -0.34 19.11
N LYS A 86 13.34 -0.41 18.13
CA LYS A 86 14.63 -1.12 18.20
C LYS A 86 15.83 -0.19 18.38
N GLU A 87 15.58 1.12 18.57
CA GLU A 87 16.61 2.16 18.72
C GLU A 87 17.61 2.20 17.54
N ILE A 88 17.16 1.81 16.35
CA ILE A 88 17.99 1.85 15.14
C ILE A 88 17.91 3.26 14.56
N ASN A 89 19.07 3.86 14.33
CA ASN A 89 19.25 5.07 13.54
C ASN A 89 20.57 4.96 12.78
N THR A 90 20.51 4.75 11.46
CA THR A 90 21.68 4.53 10.61
C THR A 90 21.64 5.46 9.42
N SER A 91 22.73 6.19 9.19
CA SER A 91 22.90 7.02 7.99
C SER A 91 23.81 6.31 6.99
N LEU A 92 23.40 6.27 5.73
CA LEU A 92 24.12 5.64 4.61
C LEU A 92 24.24 6.61 3.44
N ARG A 93 25.17 6.35 2.53
CA ARG A 93 25.41 7.17 1.33
C ARG A 93 25.33 6.36 0.05
N GLY A 94 24.73 6.95 -0.98
CA GLY A 94 24.64 6.36 -2.32
C GLY A 94 24.19 4.90 -2.28
N ASN A 95 25.02 4.01 -2.81
CA ASN A 95 24.73 2.59 -2.95
C ASN A 95 24.83 1.76 -1.66
N GLU A 96 25.32 2.31 -0.54
CA GLU A 96 25.42 1.59 0.73
C GLU A 96 24.06 1.06 1.22
N ILE A 97 22.96 1.73 0.84
CA ILE A 97 21.58 1.29 1.13
C ILE A 97 21.28 -0.12 0.61
N ASN A 98 21.85 -0.49 -0.54
CA ASN A 98 21.59 -1.79 -1.19
C ASN A 98 22.26 -2.93 -0.42
N ASP A 99 23.27 -2.62 0.40
CA ASP A 99 23.96 -3.58 1.25
C ASP A 99 23.45 -3.63 2.69
N TYR A 100 22.56 -2.71 3.06
CA TYR A 100 21.95 -2.69 4.38
C TYR A 100 21.07 -3.92 4.60
N LEU A 101 21.34 -4.63 5.70
CA LEU A 101 20.69 -5.88 6.04
C LEU A 101 19.71 -5.66 7.20
N PHE A 102 18.42 -5.82 6.91
CA PHE A 102 17.34 -5.58 7.87
C PHE A 102 17.24 -6.73 8.88
N GLN A 103 18.06 -6.70 9.92
CA GLN A 103 18.17 -7.80 10.88
C GLN A 103 16.98 -7.89 11.82
N GLU A 104 16.46 -6.78 12.32
CA GLU A 104 15.40 -6.77 13.34
C GLU A 104 14.02 -6.66 12.69
N PRO A 105 13.04 -7.51 13.06
CA PRO A 105 11.65 -7.32 12.68
C PRO A 105 11.08 -6.01 13.23
N GLY A 106 10.14 -5.42 12.49
CA GLY A 106 9.48 -4.18 12.85
C GLY A 106 9.31 -3.24 11.65
N GLU A 107 8.81 -2.06 11.93
CA GLU A 107 8.60 -1.03 10.92
C GLU A 107 9.77 -0.06 10.90
N TYR A 108 10.29 0.17 9.70
CA TYR A 108 11.39 1.09 9.45
C TYR A 108 10.89 2.29 8.67
N GLU A 109 11.36 3.47 9.03
CA GLU A 109 11.25 4.67 8.22
C GLU A 109 12.58 4.90 7.50
N ILE A 110 12.52 5.08 6.18
CA ILE A 110 13.66 5.40 5.34
C ILE A 110 13.46 6.80 4.81
N ASN A 111 14.37 7.70 5.20
CA ASN A 111 14.42 9.05 4.68
C ASN A 111 15.48 9.14 3.57
N PHE A 112 15.10 9.66 2.43
CA PHE A 112 15.93 9.88 1.25
C PHE A 112 16.20 11.37 1.08
N GLN A 113 17.46 11.73 0.86
CA GLN A 113 17.88 13.10 0.63
C GLN A 113 18.82 13.15 -0.57
N GLU A 114 18.44 13.91 -1.59
CA GLU A 114 19.25 14.16 -2.78
C GLU A 114 19.53 15.65 -2.90
N ASN A 115 20.81 16.01 -3.07
CA ASN A 115 21.25 17.40 -3.22
C ASN A 115 21.55 17.79 -4.67
N LYS A 116 21.27 16.89 -5.62
CA LYS A 116 21.54 17.11 -7.05
C LYS A 116 20.43 17.93 -7.68
N LYS A 117 20.80 18.94 -8.46
CA LYS A 117 19.86 19.63 -9.36
C LYS A 117 19.60 18.72 -10.56
N HIS A 118 18.34 18.39 -10.76
CA HIS A 118 17.86 17.72 -11.97
C HIS A 118 17.63 18.77 -13.08
N ASP A 119 17.91 18.41 -14.33
CA ASP A 119 17.71 19.30 -15.48
C ASP A 119 16.22 19.67 -15.66
N GLU A 120 15.96 20.80 -16.31
CA GLU A 120 14.65 21.50 -16.31
C GLU A 120 13.45 20.69 -16.83
N GLU A 121 13.66 19.58 -17.54
CA GLU A 121 12.58 18.74 -18.07
C GLU A 121 12.05 17.67 -17.09
N CYS A 122 12.77 17.36 -16.00
CA CYS A 122 12.32 16.36 -15.01
C CYS A 122 12.87 16.65 -13.61
N SER A 123 12.38 17.71 -12.96
CA SER A 123 12.88 18.15 -11.65
C SER A 123 12.20 17.48 -10.46
N HIS A 124 12.25 16.16 -10.36
CA HIS A 124 11.79 15.47 -9.16
C HIS A 124 12.80 14.43 -8.67
N PRO A 125 12.95 14.24 -7.35
CA PRO A 125 13.79 13.17 -6.83
C PRO A 125 13.31 11.80 -7.30
N ILE A 126 14.22 10.82 -7.32
CA ILE A 126 13.93 9.44 -7.77
C ILE A 126 12.99 8.72 -6.79
N PHE A 127 13.05 9.08 -5.50
CA PHE A 127 12.20 8.54 -4.44
C PHE A 127 11.48 9.65 -3.68
N ALA A 128 10.40 9.29 -3.00
CA ALA A 128 9.83 10.16 -1.99
C ALA A 128 10.85 10.39 -0.86
N ASP A 129 10.86 11.61 -0.29
CA ASP A 129 11.75 12.00 0.81
C ASP A 129 11.65 11.05 2.02
N ARG A 130 10.52 10.37 2.18
CA ARG A 130 10.27 9.41 3.24
C ARG A 130 9.37 8.28 2.77
N PHE A 131 9.71 7.06 3.14
CA PHE A 131 8.85 5.90 2.96
C PHE A 131 9.07 4.84 4.04
N ARG A 132 8.13 3.89 4.15
CA ARG A 132 8.11 2.86 5.20
C ARG A 132 8.41 1.48 4.65
N VAL A 133 9.23 0.72 5.36
CA VAL A 133 9.50 -0.69 5.08
C VAL A 133 9.04 -1.51 6.28
N LYS A 134 8.30 -2.60 6.05
CA LYS A 134 7.94 -3.54 7.10
C LYS A 134 8.84 -4.77 7.03
N VAL A 135 9.46 -5.14 8.14
CA VAL A 135 10.31 -6.31 8.26
C VAL A 135 9.59 -7.35 9.12
N GLU A 136 9.23 -8.47 8.52
CA GLU A 136 8.46 -9.55 9.13
C GLU A 136 9.37 -10.56 9.83
N THR A 137 8.82 -11.22 10.86
CA THR A 137 9.56 -12.16 11.72
C THR A 137 9.83 -13.52 11.08
N VAL A 138 9.20 -13.80 9.94
CA VAL A 138 9.24 -15.09 9.24
C VAL A 138 9.89 -14.92 7.88
N LYS A 139 10.78 -15.86 7.54
CA LYS A 139 11.42 -15.96 6.23
C LYS A 139 11.13 -17.32 5.60
N LEU A 140 10.66 -17.31 4.36
CA LEU A 140 10.45 -18.50 3.54
C LEU A 140 11.47 -18.54 2.40
N SER A 141 12.13 -19.68 2.23
CA SER A 141 13.05 -19.89 1.11
C SER A 141 12.68 -21.15 0.36
N PHE A 142 12.42 -21.02 -0.95
CA PHE A 142 12.10 -22.14 -1.83
C PHE A 142 13.38 -22.78 -2.38
N ASP A 143 13.42 -24.11 -2.40
CA ASP A 143 14.46 -24.88 -3.09
C ASP A 143 13.91 -25.38 -4.44
N PHE A 144 13.91 -24.50 -5.44
CA PHE A 144 13.45 -24.84 -6.78
C PHE A 144 14.31 -25.88 -7.50
N SER A 145 15.54 -26.16 -7.03
CA SER A 145 16.37 -27.22 -7.60
C SER A 145 15.78 -28.61 -7.37
N LYS A 146 14.87 -28.74 -6.39
CA LYS A 146 14.19 -29.98 -6.00
C LYS A 146 12.68 -29.92 -6.20
N ILE A 147 12.18 -28.97 -6.99
CA ILE A 147 10.76 -28.93 -7.35
C ILE A 147 10.37 -30.19 -8.12
N GLN A 148 9.18 -30.74 -7.83
CA GLN A 148 8.68 -31.96 -8.43
C GLN A 148 7.25 -31.78 -8.92
N PHE A 149 6.95 -32.39 -10.06
CA PHE A 149 5.62 -32.45 -10.65
C PHE A 149 5.16 -33.90 -10.62
N SER A 150 3.93 -34.19 -10.19
CA SER A 150 3.43 -35.57 -10.14
C SER A 150 3.29 -36.21 -11.52
N GLN A 151 3.23 -35.40 -12.58
CA GLN A 151 3.20 -35.81 -13.97
C GLN A 151 3.66 -34.67 -14.88
N ASN A 152 4.05 -35.00 -16.10
CA ASN A 152 4.44 -34.01 -17.09
C ASN A 152 3.24 -33.14 -17.51
N ILE A 153 3.51 -31.83 -17.65
CA ILE A 153 2.55 -30.88 -18.19
C ILE A 153 2.60 -30.96 -19.73
N GLN A 154 1.45 -31.08 -20.37
CA GLN A 154 1.29 -31.32 -21.80
C GLN A 154 0.20 -30.42 -22.37
N LYS A 155 0.36 -30.00 -23.62
CA LYS A 155 -0.64 -29.18 -24.31
C LYS A 155 -1.91 -30.00 -24.55
N GLY A 156 -3.06 -29.33 -24.43
CA GLY A 156 -4.38 -29.92 -24.67
C GLY A 156 -4.87 -30.87 -23.57
N ARG A 157 -4.03 -31.16 -22.56
CA ARG A 157 -4.41 -32.01 -21.43
C ARG A 157 -5.10 -31.19 -20.34
N SER A 158 -6.22 -31.74 -19.85
CA SER A 158 -6.91 -31.23 -18.66
C SER A 158 -6.39 -31.92 -17.40
N TYR A 159 -6.14 -31.12 -16.38
CA TYR A 159 -5.65 -31.54 -15.08
C TYR A 159 -6.73 -31.30 -14.02
N SER A 160 -6.99 -32.29 -13.18
CA SER A 160 -7.85 -32.17 -11.99
C SER A 160 -7.05 -32.07 -10.69
N ASP A 161 -5.84 -32.61 -10.70
CA ASP A 161 -5.08 -32.97 -9.49
C ASP A 161 -3.57 -33.11 -9.77
N LEU A 162 -3.02 -32.34 -10.70
CA LEU A 162 -1.56 -32.24 -10.84
C LEU A 162 -0.99 -31.70 -9.52
N ILE A 163 -0.03 -32.42 -8.92
CA ILE A 163 0.60 -31.99 -7.68
C ILE A 163 1.97 -31.42 -7.99
N ILE A 164 2.20 -30.18 -7.55
CA ILE A 164 3.52 -29.56 -7.54
C ILE A 164 4.02 -29.59 -6.10
N THR A 165 5.19 -30.17 -5.89
CA THR A 165 5.84 -30.25 -4.57
C THR A 165 7.12 -29.44 -4.61
N VAL A 166 7.29 -28.49 -3.69
CA VAL A 166 8.51 -27.70 -3.55
C VAL A 166 9.02 -27.79 -2.11
N PRO A 167 10.30 -28.20 -1.91
CA PRO A 167 10.91 -28.11 -0.60
C PRO A 167 11.14 -26.66 -0.20
N VAL A 168 10.86 -26.36 1.06
CA VAL A 168 11.03 -25.02 1.63
C VAL A 168 11.73 -25.07 2.98
N LYS A 169 12.49 -24.01 3.27
CA LYS A 169 13.01 -23.73 4.60
C LYS A 169 12.25 -22.52 5.16
N ILE A 170 11.70 -22.69 6.37
CA ILE A 170 11.04 -21.60 7.10
C ILE A 170 11.89 -21.30 8.32
N ALA A 171 12.28 -20.04 8.46
CA ALA A 171 13.03 -19.55 9.60
C ALA A 171 12.23 -18.43 10.29
N THR A 172 12.29 -18.38 11.62
CA THR A 172 11.63 -17.36 12.42
C THR A 172 12.64 -16.73 13.39
N LYS A 173 12.53 -15.43 13.64
CA LYS A 173 13.43 -14.71 14.55
C LYS A 173 13.10 -14.97 16.03
N ASP A 174 11.81 -15.12 16.38
CA ASP A 174 11.36 -15.15 17.79
C ASP A 174 10.61 -16.43 18.21
N ASN A 175 10.46 -17.43 17.32
CA ASN A 175 9.71 -18.69 17.56
C ASN A 175 8.26 -18.53 18.11
N LEU A 176 7.71 -17.32 18.15
CA LEU A 176 6.35 -17.04 18.65
C LEU A 176 5.26 -17.55 17.69
N VAL A 177 5.60 -17.65 16.41
CA VAL A 177 4.69 -18.15 15.38
C VAL A 177 4.83 -19.66 15.30
N THR A 178 3.73 -20.38 15.52
CA THR A 178 3.68 -21.84 15.43
C THR A 178 2.91 -22.32 14.20
N LYS A 179 2.10 -21.44 13.60
CA LYS A 179 1.21 -21.77 12.50
C LYS A 179 1.05 -20.57 11.55
N LEU A 180 1.03 -20.82 10.26
CA LEU A 180 0.82 -19.82 9.20
C LEU A 180 -0.13 -20.36 8.14
N SER A 181 -0.86 -19.48 7.45
CA SER A 181 -1.57 -19.87 6.24
C SER A 181 -0.57 -20.28 5.15
N ALA A 182 -0.89 -21.35 4.42
CA ALA A 182 -0.03 -21.80 3.34
C ALA A 182 0.00 -20.75 2.21
N PRO A 183 1.19 -20.37 1.73
CA PRO A 183 1.30 -19.32 0.75
C PRO A 183 0.84 -19.81 -0.63
N GLY A 184 0.39 -18.89 -1.46
CA GLY A 184 -0.19 -19.19 -2.77
C GLY A 184 0.84 -19.60 -3.83
N LEU A 185 0.30 -20.11 -4.94
CA LEU A 185 1.01 -20.33 -6.20
C LEU A 185 0.12 -19.80 -7.33
N SER A 186 0.70 -19.08 -8.28
CA SER A 186 0.04 -18.80 -9.55
C SER A 186 0.84 -19.35 -10.72
N VAL A 187 0.16 -19.64 -11.82
CA VAL A 187 0.78 -20.23 -13.02
C VAL A 187 0.40 -19.38 -14.22
N THR A 188 1.40 -18.91 -14.95
CA THR A 188 1.21 -18.04 -16.11
C THR A 188 1.88 -18.60 -17.36
N GLY A 189 1.33 -18.25 -18.51
CA GLY A 189 1.77 -18.67 -19.84
C GLY A 189 0.69 -18.41 -20.89
N LEU A 190 1.05 -18.42 -22.16
CA LEU A 190 0.11 -18.14 -23.25
C LEU A 190 -0.89 -19.30 -23.40
N GLY A 191 -2.19 -18.99 -23.33
CA GLY A 191 -3.25 -20.00 -23.44
C GLY A 191 -3.33 -20.96 -22.24
N VAL A 192 -2.82 -20.54 -21.08
CA VAL A 192 -2.87 -21.29 -19.83
C VAL A 192 -4.09 -20.87 -19.01
N SER A 193 -4.84 -21.85 -18.52
CA SER A 193 -5.94 -21.69 -17.58
C SER A 193 -5.74 -22.64 -16.41
N LEU A 194 -4.58 -22.59 -15.76
CA LEU A 194 -4.26 -23.39 -14.59
C LEU A 194 -4.55 -22.60 -13.31
N LYS A 195 -5.23 -23.23 -12.36
CA LYS A 195 -5.46 -22.73 -11.01
C LYS A 195 -4.73 -23.63 -10.02
N ALA A 196 -3.98 -23.02 -9.12
CA ALA A 196 -3.23 -23.74 -8.08
C ALA A 196 -3.77 -23.38 -6.70
N GLU A 197 -3.89 -24.38 -5.84
CA GLU A 197 -4.24 -24.20 -4.44
C GLU A 197 -3.31 -25.02 -3.55
N PRO A 198 -2.91 -24.50 -2.37
CA PRO A 198 -2.23 -25.31 -1.37
C PRO A 198 -3.09 -26.51 -0.99
N VAL A 199 -2.46 -27.69 -0.92
CA VAL A 199 -3.08 -28.93 -0.44
C VAL A 199 -3.35 -28.80 1.06
N GLU A 200 -2.33 -28.46 1.82
CA GLU A 200 -2.45 -28.03 3.21
C GLU A 200 -2.76 -26.53 3.25
N LYS A 201 -3.85 -26.11 3.90
CA LYS A 201 -4.21 -24.68 4.01
C LYS A 201 -3.39 -23.94 5.06
N GLU A 202 -2.74 -24.67 5.95
CA GLU A 202 -1.92 -24.12 7.03
C GLU A 202 -0.64 -24.94 7.20
N ILE A 203 0.42 -24.27 7.60
CA ILE A 203 1.76 -24.81 7.81
C ILE A 203 2.08 -24.73 9.29
N ILE A 204 2.49 -25.84 9.86
CA ILE A 204 2.97 -25.91 11.26
C ILE A 204 4.49 -25.73 11.24
N LEU A 205 4.98 -24.72 11.95
CA LEU A 205 6.40 -24.41 11.99
C LEU A 205 7.12 -25.38 12.94
N ASN A 206 8.06 -26.15 12.40
CA ASN A 206 8.78 -27.20 13.13
C ASN A 206 10.30 -27.17 12.93
N ASN A 207 10.85 -26.03 12.47
CA ASN A 207 12.28 -25.78 12.21
C ASN A 207 12.99 -26.81 11.29
N LYS A 208 12.23 -27.63 10.56
CA LYS A 208 12.73 -28.57 9.56
C LYS A 208 12.39 -28.07 8.15
N THR A 209 13.10 -28.61 7.15
CA THR A 209 12.67 -28.47 5.75
C THR A 209 11.29 -29.09 5.59
N GLN A 210 10.36 -28.32 5.03
CA GLN A 210 8.99 -28.76 4.79
C GLN A 210 8.75 -28.89 3.28
N LEU A 211 7.73 -29.66 2.91
CA LEU A 211 7.31 -29.81 1.53
C LEU A 211 5.99 -29.09 1.35
N LEU A 212 5.98 -28.00 0.58
CA LEU A 212 4.73 -27.38 0.18
C LEU A 212 4.18 -28.10 -1.04
N LYS A 213 2.90 -28.46 -0.98
CA LYS A 213 2.20 -29.15 -2.06
C LYS A 213 1.07 -28.28 -2.57
N TYR A 214 1.00 -28.18 -3.88
CA TYR A 214 -0.03 -27.43 -4.59
C TYR A 214 -0.79 -28.36 -5.50
N LYS A 215 -2.11 -28.37 -5.37
CA LYS A 215 -3.01 -29.01 -6.31
C LYS A 215 -3.33 -28.05 -7.43
N VAL A 216 -3.02 -28.44 -8.66
CA VAL A 216 -3.20 -27.66 -9.86
C VAL A 216 -4.28 -28.30 -10.74
N SER A 217 -5.21 -27.48 -11.20
CA SER A 217 -6.30 -27.89 -12.08
C SER A 217 -6.45 -26.94 -13.27
N GLY A 218 -6.97 -27.44 -14.39
CA GLY A 218 -7.19 -26.68 -15.62
C GLY A 218 -6.38 -27.19 -16.82
N THR A 219 -6.10 -26.32 -17.79
CA THR A 219 -5.54 -26.72 -19.10
C THR A 219 -4.45 -25.78 -19.59
N VAL A 220 -3.55 -26.31 -20.42
CA VAL A 220 -2.61 -25.54 -21.24
C VAL A 220 -2.99 -25.77 -22.70
N ASN A 221 -3.54 -24.77 -23.38
CA ASN A 221 -4.16 -24.96 -24.71
C ASN A 221 -3.23 -24.63 -25.88
N ARG A 222 -2.07 -24.02 -25.61
CA ARG A 222 -1.10 -23.61 -26.63
C ARG A 222 0.31 -24.07 -26.27
N GLU A 223 1.17 -24.08 -27.27
CA GLU A 223 2.60 -24.24 -27.03
C GLU A 223 3.10 -22.99 -26.29
N THR A 224 3.69 -23.17 -25.11
CA THR A 224 4.10 -22.06 -24.25
C THR A 224 5.16 -22.48 -23.24
N TYR A 225 5.92 -21.50 -22.76
CA TYR A 225 6.63 -21.62 -21.48
C TYR A 225 5.65 -21.41 -20.32
N LEU A 226 5.97 -22.01 -19.18
CA LEU A 226 5.22 -21.83 -17.94
C LEU A 226 6.09 -21.15 -16.89
N MET A 227 5.54 -20.12 -16.27
CA MET A 227 6.11 -19.46 -15.10
C MET A 227 5.24 -19.79 -13.89
N PHE A 228 5.89 -20.19 -12.81
CA PHE A 228 5.26 -20.54 -11.54
C PHE A 228 5.66 -19.50 -10.51
N ASP A 229 4.74 -18.62 -10.15
CA ASP A 229 4.96 -17.55 -9.19
C ASP A 229 4.56 -18.03 -7.80
N PHE A 230 5.56 -18.37 -6.99
CA PHE A 230 5.38 -18.77 -5.59
C PHE A 230 5.41 -17.52 -4.72
N TYR A 231 4.39 -17.36 -3.89
CA TYR A 231 4.32 -16.26 -2.93
C TYR A 231 4.97 -16.70 -1.62
N ASP A 232 5.63 -15.81 -0.89
CA ASP A 232 6.00 -16.06 0.50
C ASP A 232 4.90 -15.56 1.46
N PHE A 233 5.16 -15.66 2.77
CA PHE A 233 4.22 -15.17 3.80
C PHE A 233 4.06 -13.65 3.81
N ASN A 234 4.94 -12.93 3.12
CA ASN A 234 5.00 -11.48 3.02
C ASN A 234 4.48 -11.01 1.64
N ASN A 235 3.88 -11.92 0.86
CA ASN A 235 3.42 -11.74 -0.53
C ASN A 235 4.53 -11.37 -1.54
N GLN A 236 5.81 -11.59 -1.22
CA GLN A 236 6.88 -11.49 -2.20
C GLN A 236 6.85 -12.68 -3.16
N VAL A 237 7.08 -12.41 -4.44
CA VAL A 237 7.04 -13.43 -5.49
C VAL A 237 8.44 -13.97 -5.76
N GLN A 238 8.55 -15.30 -5.80
CA GLN A 238 9.71 -16.02 -6.32
C GLN A 238 9.26 -16.90 -7.49
N THR A 239 9.77 -16.60 -8.67
CA THR A 239 9.33 -17.24 -9.91
C THR A 239 10.23 -18.43 -10.28
N TYR A 240 9.61 -19.57 -10.55
CA TYR A 240 10.25 -20.71 -11.19
C TYR A 240 9.80 -20.79 -12.66
N ASN A 241 10.77 -20.66 -13.58
CA ASN A 241 10.55 -20.86 -15.00
C ASN A 241 10.74 -22.34 -15.34
N LEU A 242 9.71 -22.98 -15.86
CA LEU A 242 9.83 -24.36 -16.31
C LEU A 242 10.75 -24.40 -17.54
N PRO A 243 11.87 -25.16 -17.51
CA PRO A 243 12.91 -25.07 -18.53
C PRO A 243 12.50 -25.69 -19.88
N GLN A 244 11.32 -26.30 -19.97
CA GLN A 244 10.79 -26.90 -21.19
C GLN A 244 9.58 -26.14 -21.72
N ILE A 245 9.50 -26.07 -23.05
CA ILE A 245 8.28 -25.65 -23.74
C ILE A 245 7.25 -26.76 -23.61
N ILE A 246 6.02 -26.41 -23.23
CA ILE A 246 4.89 -27.35 -23.25
C ILE A 246 4.43 -27.53 -24.69
N LYS A 247 4.42 -28.77 -25.18
CA LYS A 247 4.02 -29.13 -26.54
C LYS A 247 2.84 -30.09 -26.55
#